data_AF-A0A5S3QJH3-F1
#
_entry.id   AF-A0A5S3QJH3-F1
#
_cell.length_a   1.000
_cell.length_b   1.000
_cell.length_c   1.000
_cell.angle_alpha   90.00
_cell.angle_beta   90.00
_cell.angle_gamma   90.00
#
_symmetry.space_group_name_H-M   'P 1'
#
loop_
_entity.id
_entity.type
_entity.pdbx_description
1 polymer ?
#
loop_
_entity_poly.entity_id
_entity_poly.type
_entity_poly.pdbx_seq_one_letter_code
_entity_poly.pdbx_strand_id
1 'polypeptide(L)'
;MSDGRPAPGYSNTTHHQKVPDDQIKEWLMELISGSGYAYGYHKLTWALRRDYDLIINKKKVYRLCRELGILRRQHRKHVHHPRRIAKNRKITGSNQLWETDQIRLY
;
A
#
# COMPACT_ATOMS: atom_id res chain seq x y z
N MET A 1 -24.12 5.43 -8.22
CA MET A 1 -22.88 5.22 -7.45
C MET A 1 -23.01 6.04 -6.19
N SER A 2 -23.06 5.43 -5.01
CA SER A 2 -23.07 6.18 -3.75
C SER A 2 -21.67 6.76 -3.54
N ASP A 3 -21.45 7.96 -4.09
CA ASP A 3 -20.20 8.67 -3.89
C ASP A 3 -20.08 8.99 -2.39
N GLY A 4 -18.98 8.54 -1.79
CA GLY A 4 -18.67 8.89 -0.41
C GLY A 4 -18.44 10.39 -0.25
N ARG A 5 -18.06 10.82 0.97
CA ARG A 5 -17.76 12.24 1.22
C ARG A 5 -16.70 12.74 0.23
N PRO A 6 -16.92 13.86 -0.47
CA PRO A 6 -15.96 14.41 -1.40
C PRO A 6 -14.65 14.76 -0.69
N ALA A 7 -13.56 14.75 -1.46
CA ALA A 7 -12.26 15.14 -0.93
C ALA A 7 -12.30 16.61 -0.47
N PRO A 8 -11.76 16.94 0.73
CA PRO A 8 -11.83 18.29 1.26
C PRO A 8 -10.98 19.32 0.48
N GLY A 9 -10.00 18.88 -0.31
CA GLY A 9 -9.14 19.77 -1.12
C GLY A 9 -8.03 20.50 -0.34
N TYR A 10 -7.91 20.28 0.97
CA TYR A 10 -6.87 20.86 1.81
C TYR A 10 -6.50 19.96 3.00
N SER A 11 -5.33 20.19 3.59
CA SER A 11 -4.85 19.59 4.84
C SER A 11 -4.44 20.68 5.81
N ASN A 12 -4.45 20.39 7.12
CA ASN A 12 -4.01 21.35 8.12
C ASN A 12 -2.55 21.07 8.52
N THR A 13 -1.81 22.11 8.85
CA THR A 13 -0.53 21.98 9.58
C THR A 13 -0.79 21.80 11.08
N THR A 14 0.25 21.46 11.83
CA THR A 14 0.23 21.51 13.32
C THR A 14 -0.20 22.87 13.84
N HIS A 15 0.15 23.95 13.15
CA HIS A 15 -0.25 25.33 13.44
C HIS A 15 -1.67 25.70 12.97
N HIS A 16 -2.49 24.71 12.56
CA HIS A 16 -3.89 24.89 12.14
C HIS A 16 -4.05 25.74 10.87
N GLN A 17 -2.98 25.90 10.09
CA GLN A 17 -3.03 26.58 8.80
C GLN A 17 -3.50 25.61 7.72
N LYS A 18 -4.40 26.06 6.85
CA LYS A 18 -4.90 25.27 5.73
C LYS A 18 -3.92 25.33 4.56
N VAL A 19 -3.49 24.16 4.10
CA VAL A 19 -2.64 23.97 2.93
C VAL A 19 -3.49 23.34 1.83
N PRO A 20 -3.66 24.00 0.67
CA PRO A 20 -4.42 23.46 -0.46
C PRO A 20 -3.71 22.26 -1.09
N ASP A 21 -4.48 21.36 -1.71
CA ASP A 21 -3.95 20.14 -2.32
C ASP A 21 -2.89 20.42 -3.39
N ASP A 22 -3.00 21.53 -4.11
CA ASP A 22 -2.03 21.90 -5.15
C ASP A 22 -0.66 22.28 -4.57
N GLN A 23 -0.62 22.96 -3.42
CA GLN A 23 0.64 23.21 -2.70
C GLN A 23 1.29 21.89 -2.24
N ILE A 24 0.48 20.93 -1.78
CA ILE A 24 0.98 19.61 -1.37
C ILE A 24 1.52 18.84 -2.58
N LYS A 25 0.90 18.99 -3.75
CA LYS A 25 1.39 18.40 -5.01
C LYS A 25 2.74 18.97 -5.41
N GLU A 26 2.95 20.28 -5.27
CA GLU A 26 4.26 20.91 -5.52
C GLU A 26 5.35 20.32 -4.61
N TRP A 27 5.10 20.24 -3.30
CA TRP A 27 6.05 19.64 -2.35
C TRP A 27 6.33 18.17 -2.66
N LEU A 28 5.34 17.40 -3.11
CA LEU A 28 5.54 16.03 -3.55
C LEU A 28 6.48 15.94 -4.76
N MET A 29 6.35 16.84 -5.72
CA MET A 29 7.21 16.90 -6.90
C MET A 29 8.63 17.32 -6.55
N GLU A 30 8.79 18.29 -5.64
CA GLU A 30 10.08 18.73 -5.11
C GLU A 30 10.81 17.60 -4.38
N LEU A 31 10.12 16.91 -3.47
CA LEU A 31 10.66 15.76 -2.73
C LEU A 31 11.15 14.64 -3.66
N ILE A 32 10.42 14.38 -4.75
CA ILE A 32 10.80 13.36 -5.74
C ILE A 32 12.00 13.80 -6.58
N SER A 33 12.04 15.08 -6.97
CA SER A 33 13.10 15.63 -7.82
C SER A 33 14.42 15.79 -7.07
N GLY A 34 14.37 15.98 -5.75
CA GLY A 34 15.53 16.01 -4.87
C GLY A 34 16.01 14.61 -4.44
N SER A 35 16.26 14.43 -3.15
CA SER A 35 16.80 13.18 -2.58
C SER A 35 15.79 12.02 -2.53
N GLY A 36 14.50 12.30 -2.75
CA GLY A 36 13.40 11.35 -2.58
C GLY A 36 13.01 10.57 -3.83
N TYR A 37 13.82 10.54 -4.89
CA TYR A 37 13.50 9.80 -6.13
C TYR A 37 13.06 8.34 -5.88
N ALA A 38 13.63 7.68 -4.87
CA ALA A 38 13.28 6.30 -4.53
C ALA A 38 12.03 6.17 -3.62
N TYR A 39 11.42 7.26 -3.19
CA TYR A 39 10.34 7.24 -2.21
C TYR A 39 9.02 6.78 -2.82
N GLY A 40 8.34 5.87 -2.12
CA GLY A 40 6.92 5.62 -2.34
C GLY A 40 6.07 6.59 -1.51
N TYR A 41 4.76 6.63 -1.77
CA TYR A 41 3.83 7.52 -1.06
C TYR A 41 3.90 7.39 0.47
N HIS A 42 4.27 6.22 1.01
CA HIS A 42 4.50 6.03 2.43
C HIS A 42 5.67 6.86 2.98
N LYS A 43 6.80 6.89 2.28
CA LYS A 43 7.97 7.71 2.67
C LYS A 43 7.70 9.19 2.41
N LEU A 44 6.99 9.52 1.33
CA LEU A 44 6.53 10.89 1.07
C LEU A 44 5.59 11.40 2.16
N THR A 45 4.71 10.54 2.69
CA THR A 45 3.84 10.90 3.84
C THR A 45 4.66 11.26 5.07
N TRP A 46 5.75 10.53 5.33
CA TRP A 46 6.65 10.83 6.45
C TRP A 46 7.44 12.12 6.22
N ALA A 47 7.96 12.36 5.01
CA ALA A 47 8.65 13.59 4.65
C ALA A 47 7.72 14.82 4.82
N LEU A 48 6.48 14.75 4.30
CA LEU A 48 5.49 15.82 4.46
C LEU A 48 5.20 16.16 5.92
N ARG A 49 5.14 15.16 6.80
CA ARG A 49 4.92 15.37 8.23
C ARG A 49 6.12 15.97 8.94
N ARG A 50 7.33 15.58 8.53
CA ARG A 50 8.58 15.98 9.19
C ARG A 50 9.05 17.37 8.74
N ASP A 51 8.97 17.62 7.44
CA ASP A 51 9.59 18.79 6.81
C ASP A 51 8.59 19.97 6.67
N TYR A 52 7.29 19.69 6.66
CA TYR A 52 6.23 20.70 6.45
C TYR A 52 5.12 20.66 7.53
N ASP A 53 5.33 19.91 8.62
CA ASP A 53 4.41 19.80 9.75
C ASP A 53 2.94 19.50 9.37
N LEU A 54 2.76 18.76 8.27
CA LEU A 54 1.44 18.46 7.71
C LEU A 54 0.72 17.37 8.51
N ILE A 55 -0.50 17.67 8.97
CA ILE A 55 -1.44 16.66 9.48
C ILE A 55 -2.13 16.01 8.28
N ILE A 56 -1.43 15.03 7.68
CA ILE A 56 -1.89 14.33 6.47
C ILE A 56 -1.93 12.81 6.65
N ASN A 57 -2.95 12.18 6.06
CA ASN A 57 -3.09 10.72 6.01
C ASN A 57 -2.45 10.16 4.74
N LYS A 58 -1.80 9.00 4.84
CA LYS A 58 -1.24 8.25 3.70
C LYS A 58 -2.23 8.02 2.55
N LYS A 59 -3.53 7.88 2.86
CA LYS A 59 -4.58 7.72 1.82
C LYS A 59 -4.73 8.96 0.94
N LYS A 60 -4.57 10.16 1.53
CA LYS A 60 -4.63 11.42 0.79
C LYS A 60 -3.39 11.59 -0.08
N VAL A 61 -2.20 11.33 0.48
CA VAL A 61 -0.94 11.35 -0.28
C VAL A 61 -0.99 10.37 -1.47
N TYR A 62 -1.53 9.16 -1.26
CA TYR A 62 -1.74 8.19 -2.35
C TYR A 62 -2.62 8.77 -3.47
N ARG A 63 -3.74 9.42 -3.12
CA ARG A 63 -4.62 10.06 -4.12
C ARG A 63 -3.90 11.14 -4.91
N LEU A 64 -3.17 12.03 -4.24
CA LEU A 64 -2.41 13.10 -4.89
C LEU A 64 -1.30 12.53 -5.78
N CYS A 65 -0.58 11.50 -5.32
CA CYS A 65 0.42 10.80 -6.12
C CYS A 65 -0.19 10.12 -7.35
N ARG A 66 -1.43 9.60 -7.24
CA ARG A 66 -2.17 9.01 -8.36
C ARG A 66 -2.59 10.06 -9.37
N GLU A 67 -3.07 11.21 -8.91
CA GLU A 67 -3.43 12.36 -9.75
C GLU A 67 -2.21 12.90 -10.52
N LEU A 68 -1.04 12.96 -9.87
CA LEU A 68 0.22 13.40 -10.48
C LEU A 68 0.91 12.34 -11.36
N GLY A 69 0.45 11.09 -11.37
CA GLY A 69 1.08 10.01 -12.13
C GLY A 69 2.45 9.54 -11.59
N ILE A 70 2.80 9.91 -10.36
CA ILE A 70 4.10 9.60 -9.71
C ILE A 70 4.07 8.30 -8.89
N LEU A 71 2.98 7.54 -8.94
CA LEU A 71 2.90 6.24 -8.27
C LEU A 71 3.86 5.24 -8.91
N ARG A 72 4.81 4.75 -8.09
CA ARG A 72 5.72 3.69 -8.54
C ARG A 72 4.95 2.41 -8.80
N ARG A 73 5.41 1.66 -9.81
CA ARG A 73 4.90 0.31 -10.11
C ARG A 73 4.93 -0.51 -8.84
N GLN A 74 3.79 -1.10 -8.49
CA GLN A 74 3.71 -2.02 -7.36
C GLN A 74 4.67 -3.19 -7.61
N HIS A 75 5.53 -3.50 -6.63
CA HIS A 75 6.38 -4.68 -6.71
C HIS A 75 5.49 -5.92 -6.89
N ARG A 76 5.74 -6.68 -7.97
CA ARG A 76 5.13 -7.98 -8.13
C ARG A 76 5.64 -8.86 -7.01
N LYS A 77 4.74 -9.40 -6.19
CA LYS A 77 5.10 -10.42 -5.22
C LYS A 77 5.67 -11.59 -6.01
N HIS A 78 6.92 -11.95 -5.74
CA HIS A 78 7.47 -13.17 -6.29
C HIS A 78 6.73 -14.33 -5.63
N VAL A 79 5.89 -15.01 -6.41
CA VAL A 79 5.21 -16.22 -5.93
C VAL A 79 6.28 -17.27 -5.77
N HIS A 80 6.67 -17.56 -4.53
CA HIS A 80 7.54 -18.69 -4.25
C HIS A 80 6.75 -19.96 -4.57
N HIS A 81 7.11 -20.64 -5.66
CA HIS A 81 6.55 -21.95 -5.98
C HIS A 81 6.98 -22.95 -4.88
N PRO A 82 6.07 -23.74 -4.31
CA PRO A 82 6.43 -24.66 -3.25
C PRO A 82 7.49 -25.64 -3.76
N ARG A 83 8.65 -25.70 -3.07
CA ARG A 83 9.77 -26.59 -3.43
C ARG A 83 9.42 -28.08 -3.30
N ARG A 84 8.37 -28.41 -2.55
CA ARG A 84 7.82 -29.76 -2.41
C ARG A 84 6.34 -29.73 -2.77
N ILE A 85 6.00 -30.39 -3.86
CA ILE A 85 4.62 -30.64 -4.28
C ILE A 85 4.16 -31.94 -3.60
N ALA A 86 2.89 -32.00 -3.19
CA ALA A 86 2.29 -33.24 -2.74
C ALA A 86 2.41 -34.30 -3.85
N LYS A 87 2.94 -35.48 -3.51
CA LYS A 87 3.11 -36.58 -4.46
C LYS A 87 2.01 -37.61 -4.26
N ASN A 88 1.29 -37.92 -5.33
CA ASN A 88 0.38 -39.06 -5.34
C ASN A 88 1.19 -40.35 -5.12
N ARG A 89 0.91 -41.07 -4.04
CA ARG A 89 1.53 -42.36 -3.73
C ARG A 89 0.56 -43.48 -4.11
N LYS A 90 1.07 -44.54 -4.74
CA LYS A 90 0.30 -45.79 -4.92
C LYS A 90 0.30 -46.54 -3.61
N ILE A 91 -0.87 -46.75 -3.03
CA ILE A 91 -1.09 -47.55 -1.82
C ILE A 91 -1.32 -49.00 -2.27
N THR A 92 -0.44 -49.91 -1.91
CA THR A 92 -0.49 -51.34 -2.29
C THR A 92 -0.87 -52.26 -1.13
N GLY A 93 -0.91 -51.76 0.11
CA GLY A 93 -1.20 -52.55 1.29
C GLY A 93 -1.77 -51.73 2.44
N SER A 94 -2.28 -52.42 3.46
CA SER A 94 -2.84 -51.79 4.67
C SER A 94 -1.78 -50.97 5.43
N ASN A 95 -2.19 -49.87 6.07
CA ASN A 95 -1.36 -48.97 6.90
C ASN A 95 -0.23 -48.19 6.21
N GLN A 96 -0.23 -48.05 4.89
CA GLN A 96 0.83 -47.31 4.18
C GLN A 96 0.63 -45.78 4.13
N LEU A 97 -0.62 -45.31 4.29
CA LEU A 97 -0.98 -43.91 4.35
C LEU A 97 -2.23 -43.75 5.22
N TRP A 98 -2.20 -42.81 6.15
CA TRP A 98 -3.36 -42.42 6.95
C TRP A 98 -3.65 -40.95 6.63
N GLU A 99 -4.77 -40.70 5.97
CA GLU A 99 -5.31 -39.36 5.73
C GLU A 99 -6.66 -39.28 6.44
N THR A 100 -6.93 -38.17 7.10
CA THR A 100 -8.19 -37.94 7.82
C THR A 100 -8.57 -36.49 7.62
N ASP A 101 -9.63 -36.27 6.85
CA ASP A 101 -10.22 -34.94 6.69
C ASP A 101 -11.33 -34.78 7.72
N GLN A 102 -11.18 -33.79 8.62
CA GLN A 102 -12.25 -33.39 9.52
C GLN A 102 -13.09 -32.31 8.84
N ILE A 103 -14.29 -32.69 8.40
CA ILE A 103 -15.32 -31.73 8.01
C ILE A 103 -16.05 -31.33 9.29
N ARG A 104 -15.87 -30.08 9.74
CA ARG A 104 -16.67 -29.53 10.83
C ARG A 104 -18.09 -29.28 10.32
N LEU A 105 -19.06 -29.99 10.87
CA LEU A 105 -20.48 -29.66 10.72
C LEU A 105 -20.94 -28.95 12.00
N TYR A 106 -21.36 -27.70 11.81
CA TYR A 106 -21.76 -26.67 12.80
C TYR A 106 -20.63 -25.99 13.58
#